data_AF-A0A6C0LED3-F1
#
_entry.id   AF-A0A6C0LED3-F1
#
_cell.length_a   1.000
_cell.length_b   1.000
_cell.length_c   1.000
_cell.angle_alpha   90.00
_cell.angle_beta   90.00
_cell.angle_gamma   90.00
#
_symmetry.space_group_name_H-M   'P 1'
#
loop_
_entity.id
_entity.type
_entity.pdbx_description
1 polymer ?
#
loop_
_entity_poly.entity_id
_entity_poly.type
_entity_poly.pdbx_seq_one_letter_code
_entity_poly.pdbx_strand_id
1 'polypeptide(L)'
;MTSEDNNLHERLLSLENEVRNLKMGTSVSEQKTKKEKKPRAPTEYNKFVSVYINEQKEKLGSDFNHKVAFADAAKKWNEKKESKKEEKTE
;
A
#
# COMPACT_ATOMS: atom_id res chain seq x y z
N MET A 1 35.09 9.96 -37.23
CA MET A 1 33.94 9.04 -37.22
C MET A 1 33.38 9.03 -38.62
N THR A 2 33.38 7.86 -39.24
CA THR A 2 32.88 7.66 -40.60
C THR A 2 31.35 7.71 -40.60
N SER A 3 30.73 7.99 -41.75
CA SER A 3 29.26 7.99 -41.85
C SER A 3 28.66 6.61 -41.53
N GLU A 4 29.45 5.55 -41.68
CA GLU A 4 29.09 4.17 -41.35
C GLU A 4 29.04 3.96 -39.83
N ASP A 5 29.98 4.56 -39.08
CA ASP A 5 29.98 4.52 -37.60
C ASP A 5 28.71 5.17 -37.01
N ASN A 6 28.25 6.26 -37.63
CA ASN A 6 27.03 6.95 -37.20
C ASN A 6 25.79 6.10 -37.46
N ASN A 7 25.73 5.41 -38.61
CA ASN A 7 24.61 4.52 -38.94
C ASN A 7 24.55 3.32 -37.99
N LEU A 8 25.71 2.75 -37.65
CA LEU A 8 25.82 1.65 -36.69
C LEU A 8 25.38 2.09 -35.29
N HIS A 9 25.76 3.29 -34.87
CA HIS A 9 25.36 3.84 -33.58
C HIS A 9 23.84 3.99 -33.46
N GLU A 10 23.19 4.59 -34.47
CA GLU A 10 21.73 4.73 -34.53
C GLU A 10 21.01 3.37 -34.47
N ARG A 11 21.55 2.37 -35.17
CA ARG A 11 20.99 1.01 -35.16
C ARG A 11 21.11 0.34 -33.79
N LEU A 12 22.24 0.52 -33.10
CA LEU A 12 22.44 -0.02 -31.75
C LEU A 12 21.49 0.63 -30.74
N LEU A 13 21.35 1.95 -30.78
CA LEU A 13 20.40 2.71 -29.96
C LEU A 13 18.96 2.22 -30.14
N SER A 14 18.56 1.97 -31.40
CA SER A 14 17.22 1.46 -31.71
C SER A 14 16.98 0.07 -31.11
N LEU A 15 17.94 -0.85 -31.26
CA LEU A 15 17.86 -2.21 -30.73
C LEU A 15 17.86 -2.24 -29.19
N GLU A 16 18.68 -1.41 -28.55
CA GLU A 16 18.69 -1.30 -27.08
C GLU A 16 17.34 -0.83 -26.54
N ASN A 17 16.70 0.11 -27.23
CA ASN A 17 15.38 0.59 -26.86
C ASN A 17 14.29 -0.49 -27.09
N GLU A 18 14.34 -1.20 -28.21
CA GLU A 18 13.42 -2.30 -28.51
C GLU A 18 13.54 -3.43 -27.48
N VAL A 19 14.76 -3.85 -27.13
CA VAL A 19 15.00 -4.86 -26.09
C VAL A 19 14.55 -4.38 -24.71
N ARG A 20 14.78 -3.10 -24.37
CA ARG A 20 14.27 -2.50 -23.14
C ARG A 20 12.74 -2.54 -23.10
N ASN A 21 12.08 -2.17 -24.21
CA ASN A 21 10.63 -2.17 -24.31
C ASN A 21 10.05 -3.58 -24.26
N LEU A 22 10.66 -4.56 -24.91
CA LEU A 22 10.28 -5.97 -24.83
C LEU A 22 10.45 -6.52 -23.41
N LYS A 23 11.56 -6.19 -22.74
CA LYS A 23 11.84 -6.58 -21.35
C LYS A 23 10.84 -5.94 -20.37
N MET A 24 10.35 -4.74 -20.67
CA MET A 24 9.29 -4.08 -19.89
C MET A 24 7.86 -4.41 -20.38
N GLY A 25 7.71 -5.22 -21.43
CA GLY A 25 6.56 -5.13 -22.34
C GLY A 25 5.64 -6.33 -22.50
N THR A 26 5.83 -7.46 -21.80
CA THR A 26 4.77 -8.49 -21.64
C THR A 26 3.90 -8.27 -20.41
N SER A 27 3.66 -7.02 -20.04
CA SER A 27 2.58 -6.65 -19.13
C SER A 27 2.12 -5.21 -19.31
N VAL A 28 1.92 -4.75 -20.56
CA VAL A 28 1.14 -3.53 -20.81
C VAL A 28 -0.28 -3.94 -21.15
N SER A 29 -0.98 -4.48 -20.15
CA SER A 29 -2.42 -4.27 -20.09
C SER A 29 -2.60 -2.76 -19.98
N GLU A 30 -3.34 -2.15 -20.92
CA GLU A 30 -3.82 -0.77 -20.82
C GLU A 30 -4.55 -0.60 -19.48
N GLN A 31 -3.80 -0.33 -18.43
CA GLN A 31 -4.33 0.10 -17.16
C GLN A 31 -4.81 1.53 -17.39
N LYS A 32 -6.10 1.65 -17.75
CA LYS A 32 -6.84 2.92 -17.67
C LYS A 32 -6.36 3.64 -16.43
N THR A 33 -5.70 4.78 -16.60
CA THR A 33 -5.18 5.59 -15.50
C THR A 33 -6.36 6.00 -14.64
N LYS A 34 -6.63 5.21 -13.59
CA LYS A 34 -7.69 5.52 -12.63
C LYS A 34 -7.25 6.83 -11.98
N LYS A 35 -7.99 7.91 -12.26
CA LYS A 35 -7.79 9.20 -11.61
C LYS A 35 -7.58 8.96 -10.12
N GLU A 36 -6.44 9.42 -9.59
CA GLU A 36 -6.11 9.29 -8.17
C GLU A 36 -7.21 9.97 -7.36
N LYS A 37 -8.02 9.14 -6.68
CA LYS A 37 -9.03 9.65 -5.75
C LYS A 37 -8.31 10.02 -4.46
N LYS A 38 -8.60 11.22 -3.94
CA LYS A 38 -8.13 11.61 -2.61
C LYS A 38 -8.52 10.53 -1.60
N PRO A 39 -7.61 10.15 -0.69
CA PRO A 39 -7.91 9.14 0.33
C PRO A 39 -9.08 9.61 1.18
N ARG A 40 -9.98 8.67 1.53
CA ARG A 40 -11.13 8.96 2.38
C ARG A 40 -10.65 9.30 3.79
N ALA A 41 -11.39 10.17 4.47
CA ALA A 41 -11.14 10.43 5.88
C ALA A 41 -11.28 9.12 6.69
N PRO A 42 -10.39 8.89 7.69
CA PRO A 42 -10.44 7.69 8.50
C PRO A 42 -11.68 7.67 9.39
N THR A 43 -12.33 6.52 9.46
CA THR A 43 -13.46 6.26 10.37
C THR A 43 -13.00 6.26 11.84
N GLU A 44 -13.94 6.36 12.78
CA GLU A 44 -13.62 6.28 14.22
C GLU A 44 -12.93 4.96 14.59
N TYR A 45 -13.39 3.85 14.00
CA TYR A 45 -12.74 2.55 14.18
C TYR A 45 -11.30 2.58 13.67
N ASN A 46 -11.05 3.13 12.48
CA ASN A 46 -9.70 3.20 11.92
C ASN A 46 -8.77 4.04 12.81
N LYS A 47 -9.28 5.14 13.38
CA LYS A 47 -8.50 5.94 14.35
C LYS A 47 -8.17 5.12 15.60
N PHE A 48 -9.15 4.40 16.15
CA PHE A 48 -8.96 3.54 17.32
C PHE A 48 -7.93 2.44 17.06
N VAL A 49 -8.06 1.71 15.95
CA VAL A 49 -7.15 0.62 15.59
C VAL A 49 -5.74 1.15 15.41
N SER A 50 -5.55 2.28 14.72
CA SER A 50 -4.22 2.88 14.55
C SER A 50 -3.54 3.19 15.89
N VAL A 51 -4.28 3.77 16.84
CA VAL A 51 -3.76 4.04 18.19
C VAL A 51 -3.42 2.74 18.90
N TYR A 52 -4.35 1.78 18.91
CA TYR A 52 -4.17 0.49 19.58
C TYR A 52 -2.96 -0.28 19.07
N ILE A 53 -2.80 -0.36 17.74
CA ILE A 53 -1.68 -1.04 17.11
C ILE A 53 -0.35 -0.36 17.47
N ASN A 54 -0.31 0.97 17.52
CA ASN A 54 0.91 1.67 17.92
C ASN A 54 1.28 1.37 19.39
N GLU A 55 0.31 1.38 20.30
CA GLU A 55 0.56 1.00 21.71
C GLU A 55 1.06 -0.45 21.83
N GLN A 56 0.49 -1.38 21.05
CA GLN A 56 0.92 -2.77 21.06
C GLN A 56 2.34 -2.92 20.47
N LYS A 57 2.68 -2.15 19.43
CA LYS A 57 4.04 -2.12 18.87
C LYS A 57 5.05 -1.61 19.89
N GLU A 58 4.72 -0.57 20.65
CA GLU A 58 5.60 -0.05 21.71
C GLU A 58 5.77 -1.05 22.85
N LYS A 59 4.71 -1.79 23.22
CA LYS A 59 4.74 -2.78 24.29
C LYS A 59 5.48 -4.06 23.94
N LEU A 60 5.24 -4.60 22.74
CA LEU A 60 5.76 -5.91 22.31
C LEU A 60 7.05 -5.79 21.48
N GLY A 61 7.33 -4.62 20.90
CA GLY A 61 8.54 -4.38 20.11
C GLY A 61 8.74 -5.41 19.00
N SER A 62 9.82 -6.19 19.10
CA SER A 62 10.18 -7.23 18.13
C SER A 62 9.23 -8.43 18.11
N ASP A 63 8.49 -8.69 19.20
CA ASP A 63 7.51 -9.79 19.28
C ASP A 63 6.13 -9.39 18.75
N PHE A 64 6.03 -8.20 18.15
CA PHE A 64 4.76 -7.68 17.67
C PHE A 64 4.20 -8.50 16.50
N ASN A 65 3.10 -9.23 16.76
CA ASN A 65 2.37 -9.96 15.74
C ASN A 65 1.15 -9.15 15.25
N HIS A 66 1.25 -8.64 14.02
CA HIS A 66 0.19 -7.88 13.37
C HIS A 66 -1.17 -8.60 13.39
N LYS A 67 -1.21 -9.91 13.10
CA LYS A 67 -2.49 -10.65 13.01
C LYS A 67 -3.23 -10.66 14.34
N VAL A 68 -2.50 -10.90 15.43
CA VAL A 68 -3.06 -10.95 16.79
C VAL A 68 -3.51 -9.56 17.21
N ALA A 69 -2.68 -8.54 17.01
CA ALA A 69 -2.98 -7.19 17.42
C ALA A 69 -4.22 -6.61 16.71
N PHE A 70 -4.43 -6.90 15.42
CA PHE A 70 -5.66 -6.49 14.71
C PHE A 70 -6.91 -7.25 15.20
N ALA A 71 -6.78 -8.54 15.50
CA ALA A 71 -7.89 -9.32 16.05
C ALA A 71 -8.31 -8.79 17.43
N ASP A 72 -7.33 -8.48 18.30
CA ASP A 72 -7.60 -7.92 19.62
C ASP A 72 -8.16 -6.49 19.55
N ALA A 73 -7.69 -5.68 18.59
CA ALA A 73 -8.27 -4.35 18.35
C ALA A 73 -9.76 -4.43 17.98
N ALA A 74 -10.15 -5.41 17.16
CA ALA A 74 -11.55 -5.62 16.82
C ALA A 74 -12.39 -6.02 18.04
N LYS A 75 -11.88 -6.92 18.89
CA LYS A 75 -12.55 -7.33 20.14
C LYS A 75 -12.74 -6.14 21.10
N LYS A 76 -11.67 -5.41 21.42
CA LYS A 76 -11.74 -4.23 22.30
C LYS A 76 -12.66 -3.13 21.78
N TRP A 77 -12.76 -2.99 20.46
CA TRP A 77 -13.70 -2.04 19.87
C TRP A 77 -15.16 -2.43 20.10
N ASN A 78 -15.47 -3.72 20.03
CA ASN A 78 -16.81 -4.22 20.33
C ASN A 78 -17.13 -4.07 21.82
N GLU A 79 -16.21 -4.43 22.72
CA GLU A 79 -16.35 -4.22 24.17
C GLU A 79 -16.63 -2.74 24.48
N LYS A 80 -15.84 -1.81 23.90
CA LYS A 80 -16.04 -0.37 24.07
C LYS A 80 -17.42 0.09 23.60
N LYS A 81 -17.98 -0.52 22.55
CA LYS A 81 -19.32 -0.21 22.07
C LYS A 81 -20.41 -0.77 22.98
N GLU A 82 -20.19 -1.93 23.57
CA GLU A 82 -21.11 -2.56 24.52
C GLU A 82 -21.16 -1.77 25.84
N SER A 83 -20.00 -1.43 26.42
CA SER A 83 -19.95 -0.58 27.62
C SER A 83 -20.59 0.80 27.39
N LYS A 84 -20.46 1.36 26.18
CA LYS A 84 -21.07 2.65 25.83
C LYS A 84 -22.59 2.56 25.59
N LYS A 85 -23.14 1.35 25.38
CA LYS A 85 -24.60 1.14 25.32
C LYS A 85 -25.19 1.05 26.73
N GLU A 86 -24.47 0.46 27.68
CA GLU A 86 -24.93 0.29 29.06
C GLU A 86 -25.03 1.62 29.82
N GLU A 87 -24.13 2.58 29.57
CA GLU A 87 -24.19 3.94 30.16
C GLU A 87 -25.35 4.82 29.67
N LYS A 88 -26.15 4.40 28.67
CA LYS A 88 -27.28 5.19 28.15
C LYS A 88 -28.65 4.76 28.66
N THR A 89 -28.67 3.84 29.62
CA THR A 89 -29.91 3.24 30.17
C THR A 89 -30.11 3.47 31.67
N GLU A 90 -29.40 4.42 32.28
CA GLU A 90 -29.61 4.84 33.67
C GLU A 90 -30.09 6.29 33.76
#